data_AF-A0A1B1I2M0-F1
#
_entry.id   AF-A0A1B1I2M0-F1
#
_cell.length_a   1.000
_cell.length_b   1.000
_cell.length_c   1.000
_cell.angle_alpha   90.00
_cell.angle_beta   90.00
_cell.angle_gamma   90.00
#
_symmetry.space_group_name_H-M   'P 1'
#
loop_
_entity.id
_entity.type
_entity.pdbx_description
1 polymer ?
#
loop_
_entity_poly.entity_id
_entity_poly.type
_entity_poly.pdbx_seq_one_letter_code
_entity_poly.pdbx_strand_id
1 'polypeptide(L)'
;MALDRNGVITEVRKIAEAPMTYEGLKEKANVFLGAVDTAEEKTSFYALLEEIKSDMLTIDQLISFTESPDGVAVFGEKKASGLAIAAKKAKEQGETTCICPACQACKAVLENQAAIAS
;
A
#
# COMPACT_ATOMS: atom_id res chain seq x y z
N MET A 1 15.86 -4.84 6.32
CA MET A 1 16.74 -3.65 6.41
C MET A 1 15.86 -2.43 6.31
N ALA A 2 16.09 -1.39 7.12
CA ALA A 2 15.35 -0.14 6.97
C ALA A 2 15.69 0.50 5.62
N LEU A 3 14.69 1.10 4.96
CA LEU A 3 14.85 1.83 3.72
C LEU A 3 15.49 3.19 3.99
N ASP A 4 16.36 3.62 3.09
CA ASP A 4 16.82 5.00 3.04
C ASP A 4 15.77 5.89 2.34
N ARG A 5 16.04 7.20 2.27
CA ARG A 5 15.13 8.16 1.63
C ARG A 5 14.76 7.76 0.19
N ASN A 6 15.73 7.31 -0.60
CA ASN A 6 15.51 6.90 -1.99
C ASN A 6 14.67 5.61 -2.08
N GLY A 7 14.86 4.69 -1.14
CA GLY A 7 14.02 3.50 -0.97
C GLY A 7 12.57 3.89 -0.70
N VAL A 8 12.32 4.81 0.24
CA VAL A 8 10.97 5.30 0.53
C VAL A 8 10.34 5.97 -0.69
N ILE A 9 11.06 6.84 -1.40
CA ILE A 9 10.56 7.47 -2.65
C ILE A 9 10.23 6.41 -3.71
N THR A 10 11.02 5.34 -3.80
CA THR A 10 10.75 4.23 -4.73
C THR A 10 9.47 3.48 -4.36
N GLU A 11 9.21 3.25 -3.07
CA GLU A 11 7.93 2.66 -2.63
C GLU A 11 6.74 3.58 -2.92
N VAL A 12 6.88 4.90 -2.73
CA VAL A 12 5.81 5.84 -3.09
C VAL A 12 5.51 5.81 -4.60
N ARG A 13 6.53 5.67 -5.45
CA ARG A 13 6.33 5.49 -6.89
C ARG A 13 5.54 4.21 -7.21
N LYS A 14 5.82 3.10 -6.52
CA LYS A 14 5.03 1.86 -6.67
C LYS A 14 3.57 2.05 -6.27
N ILE A 15 3.28 2.86 -5.25
CA ILE A 15 1.90 3.20 -4.87
C ILE A 15 1.19 3.92 -6.04
N ALA A 16 1.84 4.93 -6.64
CA ALA A 16 1.26 5.71 -7.73
C ALA A 16 1.05 4.88 -9.03
N GLU A 17 1.96 3.97 -9.33
CA GLU A 17 1.94 3.13 -10.55
C GLU A 17 1.06 1.89 -10.42
N ALA A 18 0.76 1.47 -9.18
CA ALA A 18 -0.02 0.27 -8.94
C ALA A 18 -1.47 0.41 -9.46
N PRO A 19 -1.92 -0.48 -10.36
CA PRO A 19 -3.22 -0.32 -11.03
C PRO A 19 -4.41 -0.49 -10.09
N MET A 20 -4.23 -1.18 -8.95
CA MET A 20 -5.27 -1.37 -7.93
C MET A 20 -5.35 -0.23 -6.92
N THR A 21 -4.37 0.69 -6.92
CA THR A 21 -4.44 1.88 -6.06
C THR A 21 -5.59 2.75 -6.54
N TYR A 22 -6.45 3.18 -5.63
CA TYR A 22 -7.53 4.09 -5.98
C TYR A 22 -6.98 5.50 -6.25
N GLU A 23 -7.72 6.32 -7.00
CA GLU A 23 -7.17 7.57 -7.58
C GLU A 23 -6.74 8.62 -6.55
N GLY A 24 -7.42 8.77 -5.41
CA GLY A 24 -7.05 9.76 -4.40
C GLY A 24 -5.68 9.48 -3.77
N LEU A 25 -5.38 8.21 -3.46
CA LEU A 25 -4.05 7.84 -2.94
C LEU A 25 -2.97 7.99 -4.01
N LYS A 26 -3.27 7.70 -5.29
CA LYS A 26 -2.34 8.01 -6.39
C LYS A 26 -2.06 9.51 -6.49
N GLU A 27 -3.08 10.35 -6.34
CA GLU A 27 -2.92 11.81 -6.37
C GLU A 27 -1.99 12.27 -5.24
N LYS A 28 -2.20 11.82 -4.00
CA LYS A 28 -1.32 12.15 -2.87
C LYS A 28 0.12 11.67 -3.10
N ALA A 29 0.28 10.46 -3.64
CA ALA A 29 1.60 9.92 -3.97
C ALA A 29 2.31 10.78 -5.03
N ASN A 30 1.59 11.18 -6.09
CA ASN A 30 2.14 12.03 -7.14
C ASN A 30 2.45 13.45 -6.66
N VAL A 31 1.63 14.03 -5.78
CA VAL A 31 1.90 15.32 -5.15
C VAL A 31 3.21 15.27 -4.36
N PHE A 32 3.41 14.22 -3.55
CA PHE A 32 4.67 14.02 -2.84
C PHE A 32 5.84 13.84 -3.82
N LEU A 33 5.71 12.99 -4.85
CA LEU A 33 6.77 12.73 -5.82
C LEU A 33 7.19 14.01 -6.58
N GLY A 34 6.24 14.91 -6.87
CA GLY A 34 6.52 16.21 -7.48
C GLY A 34 7.13 17.24 -6.52
N ALA A 35 6.98 17.04 -5.21
CA ALA A 35 7.52 17.89 -4.16
C ALA A 35 8.90 17.42 -3.65
N VAL A 36 9.44 16.31 -4.18
CA VAL A 36 10.77 15.83 -3.81
C VAL A 36 11.82 16.92 -4.06
N ASP A 37 12.71 17.14 -3.10
CA ASP A 37 13.74 18.18 -3.09
C ASP A 37 13.21 19.63 -3.09
N THR A 38 11.94 19.83 -2.71
CA THR A 38 11.31 21.16 -2.54
C THR A 38 11.01 21.47 -1.08
N ALA A 39 10.53 22.68 -0.78
CA ALA A 39 10.11 23.05 0.57
C ALA A 39 8.86 22.27 1.02
N GLU A 40 8.09 21.75 0.07
CA GLU A 40 6.82 21.06 0.28
C GLU A 40 6.99 19.55 0.53
N GLU A 41 8.21 19.00 0.43
CA GLU A 41 8.47 17.56 0.57
C GLU A 41 7.87 16.96 1.84
N LYS A 42 8.19 17.55 3.00
CA LYS A 42 7.73 17.02 4.30
C LYS A 42 6.22 17.15 4.46
N THR A 43 5.65 18.30 4.10
CA THR A 43 4.20 18.55 4.23
C THR A 43 3.39 17.63 3.33
N SER A 44 3.80 17.44 2.09
CA SER A 44 3.16 16.51 1.16
C SER A 44 3.33 15.05 1.59
N PHE A 45 4.49 14.69 2.16
CA PHE A 45 4.71 13.36 2.71
C PHE A 45 3.79 13.07 3.91
N TYR A 46 3.59 14.00 4.84
CA TYR A 46 2.66 13.80 5.95
C TYR A 46 1.22 13.60 5.48
N ALA A 47 0.76 14.39 4.50
CA ALA A 47 -0.56 14.20 3.90
C ALA A 47 -0.71 12.81 3.25
N LEU A 48 0.34 12.32 2.58
CA LEU A 48 0.37 10.96 2.04
C LEU A 48 0.31 9.90 3.15
N LEU A 49 1.02 10.08 4.26
CA LEU A 49 0.99 9.13 5.37
C LEU A 49 -0.40 9.03 6.03
N GLU A 50 -1.13 10.14 6.13
CA GLU A 50 -2.51 10.15 6.61
C GLU A 50 -3.43 9.37 5.68
N GLU A 51 -3.33 9.59 4.37
CA GLU A 51 -4.09 8.86 3.35
C GLU A 51 -3.80 7.35 3.42
N ILE A 52 -2.51 6.98 3.43
CA ILE A 52 -2.09 5.58 3.54
C ILE A 52 -2.71 4.89 4.76
N LYS A 53 -2.74 5.56 5.93
CA LYS A 53 -3.30 4.98 7.16
C LYS A 53 -4.81 4.79 7.08
N SER A 54 -5.51 5.59 6.29
CA SER A 54 -6.96 5.49 6.09
C SER A 54 -7.34 4.38 5.11
N ASP A 55 -6.53 4.14 4.09
CA ASP A 55 -6.91 3.28 2.95
C ASP A 55 -6.23 1.92 2.91
N MET A 56 -5.23 1.69 3.76
CA MET A 56 -4.53 0.42 3.78
C MET A 56 -5.45 -0.70 4.30
N LEU A 57 -5.67 -1.71 3.45
CA LEU A 57 -6.46 -2.88 3.82
C LEU A 57 -5.67 -3.82 4.72
N THR A 58 -6.35 -4.38 5.72
CA THR A 58 -5.78 -5.46 6.53
C THR A 58 -5.77 -6.79 5.76
N ILE A 59 -4.97 -7.73 6.24
CA ILE A 59 -4.95 -9.10 5.72
C ILE A 59 -6.33 -9.77 5.85
N ASP A 60 -7.07 -9.45 6.90
CA ASP A 60 -8.41 -10.00 7.17
C ASP A 60 -9.49 -9.44 6.24
N GLN A 61 -9.40 -8.16 5.92
CA GLN A 61 -10.24 -7.54 4.90
C GLN A 61 -9.98 -8.18 3.53
N LEU A 62 -8.71 -8.44 3.18
CA LEU A 62 -8.39 -9.12 1.93
C LEU A 62 -8.98 -10.54 1.91
N ILE A 63 -8.76 -11.35 2.95
CA ILE A 63 -9.30 -12.71 3.04
C ILE A 63 -10.82 -12.67 2.86
N SER A 64 -11.50 -11.84 3.66
CA SER A 64 -12.96 -11.69 3.61
C SER A 64 -13.46 -11.28 2.22
N PHE A 65 -12.76 -10.35 1.55
CA PHE A 65 -13.12 -9.92 0.20
C PHE A 65 -12.92 -11.04 -0.82
N THR A 66 -11.78 -11.74 -0.79
CA THR A 66 -11.49 -12.81 -1.75
C THR A 66 -12.40 -14.04 -1.60
N GLU A 67 -13.05 -14.21 -0.46
CA GLU A 67 -14.05 -15.26 -0.21
C GLU A 67 -15.49 -14.77 -0.45
N SER A 68 -15.69 -13.49 -0.76
CA SER A 68 -17.02 -12.92 -1.00
C SER A 68 -17.47 -13.08 -2.47
N PRO A 69 -18.78 -13.00 -2.74
CA PRO A 69 -19.29 -12.95 -4.11
C PRO A 69 -18.68 -11.81 -4.93
N ASP A 70 -18.45 -10.64 -4.32
CA ASP A 70 -17.87 -9.49 -5.00
C ASP A 70 -16.40 -9.73 -5.37
N GLY A 71 -15.60 -10.32 -4.47
CA GLY A 71 -14.22 -10.67 -4.78
C GLY A 71 -14.12 -11.74 -5.86
N VAL A 72 -15.05 -12.71 -5.87
CA VAL A 72 -15.16 -13.70 -6.95
C VAL A 72 -15.56 -13.03 -8.28
N ALA A 73 -16.47 -12.05 -8.25
CA ALA A 73 -16.85 -11.29 -9.45
C ALA A 73 -15.67 -10.46 -10.00
N VAL A 74 -14.85 -9.88 -9.13
CA VAL A 74 -13.68 -9.06 -9.51
C VAL A 74 -12.51 -9.90 -10.02
N PHE A 75 -12.19 -11.01 -9.36
CA PHE A 75 -10.98 -11.80 -9.67
C PHE A 75 -11.24 -13.06 -10.50
N GLY A 76 -12.47 -13.56 -10.51
CA GLY A 76 -12.82 -14.91 -10.94
C GLY A 76 -12.49 -15.96 -9.87
N GLU A 77 -13.27 -17.04 -9.82
CA GLU A 77 -13.23 -18.07 -8.77
C GLU A 77 -11.83 -18.61 -8.50
N LYS A 78 -11.10 -19.01 -9.54
CA LYS A 78 -9.76 -19.60 -9.41
C LYS A 78 -8.76 -18.61 -8.79
N LYS A 79 -8.79 -17.35 -9.19
CA LYS A 79 -7.84 -16.33 -8.71
C LYS A 79 -8.22 -15.88 -7.30
N ALA A 80 -9.51 -15.70 -7.03
CA ALA A 80 -10.03 -15.37 -5.70
C ALA A 80 -9.63 -16.43 -4.67
N SER A 81 -9.85 -17.71 -4.98
CA SER A 81 -9.41 -18.84 -4.13
C SER A 81 -7.90 -18.85 -3.90
N GLY A 82 -7.10 -18.66 -4.95
CA GLY A 82 -5.64 -18.58 -4.83
C GLY A 82 -5.17 -17.43 -3.94
N LEU A 83 -5.80 -16.26 -4.04
CA LEU A 83 -5.51 -15.10 -3.19
C LEU A 83 -5.91 -15.35 -1.74
N ALA A 84 -7.07 -15.97 -1.48
CA ALA A 84 -7.49 -16.32 -0.13
C ALA A 84 -6.49 -17.26 0.55
N ILE A 85 -6.02 -18.30 -0.16
CA ILE A 85 -4.99 -19.24 0.34
C ILE A 85 -3.69 -18.50 0.64
N ALA A 86 -3.22 -17.65 -0.29
CA ALA A 86 -1.99 -16.89 -0.11
C ALA A 86 -2.10 -15.91 1.09
N ALA A 87 -3.23 -15.23 1.23
CA ALA A 87 -3.47 -14.28 2.32
C ALA A 87 -3.54 -14.98 3.69
N LYS A 88 -4.21 -16.14 3.79
CA LYS A 88 -4.24 -16.95 5.02
C LYS A 88 -2.84 -17.43 5.42
N LYS A 89 -2.05 -17.91 4.45
CA LYS A 89 -0.66 -18.31 4.70
C LYS A 89 0.20 -17.13 5.16
N ALA A 90 0.06 -15.96 4.54
CA ALA A 90 0.78 -14.76 4.98
C ALA A 90 0.38 -14.35 6.40
N LYS A 91 -0.93 -14.43 6.73
CA LYS A 91 -1.43 -14.17 8.09
C LYS A 91 -0.81 -15.12 9.13
N GLU A 92 -0.73 -16.41 8.83
CA GLU A 92 -0.05 -17.40 9.69
C GLU A 92 1.43 -17.08 9.91
N GLN A 93 2.06 -16.42 8.94
CA GLN A 93 3.45 -15.95 9.03
C GLN A 93 3.58 -14.57 9.72
N GLY A 94 2.47 -13.99 10.19
CA GLY A 94 2.45 -12.72 10.93
C GLY A 94 2.18 -11.48 10.08
N GLU A 95 1.84 -11.63 8.79
CA GLU A 95 1.39 -10.49 7.98
C GLU A 95 0.03 -9.98 8.48
N THR A 96 -0.09 -8.66 8.62
CA THR A 96 -1.31 -7.96 9.10
C THR A 96 -1.96 -7.12 8.00
N THR A 97 -1.24 -6.88 6.90
CA THR A 97 -1.62 -6.00 5.80
C THR A 97 -1.94 -6.82 4.56
N CYS A 98 -2.88 -6.34 3.74
CA CYS A 98 -3.19 -6.92 2.43
C CYS A 98 -1.92 -7.15 1.60
N ILE A 99 -1.81 -8.32 0.96
CA ILE A 99 -0.62 -8.74 0.22
C ILE A 99 -0.52 -8.13 -1.20
N CYS A 100 -1.44 -7.22 -1.57
CA CYS A 100 -1.35 -6.58 -2.88
C CYS A 100 -0.14 -5.64 -2.94
N PRO A 101 0.47 -5.44 -4.12
CA PRO A 101 1.65 -4.59 -4.25
C PRO A 101 1.48 -3.17 -3.68
N ALA A 102 0.30 -2.57 -3.84
CA ALA A 102 0.00 -1.24 -3.31
C ALA A 102 0.04 -1.19 -1.77
N CYS A 103 -0.67 -2.11 -1.09
CA CYS A 103 -0.70 -2.15 0.37
C CYS A 103 0.67 -2.52 0.96
N GLN A 104 1.45 -3.35 0.28
CA GLN A 104 2.80 -3.69 0.72
C GLN A 104 3.77 -2.51 0.56
N ALA A 105 3.66 -1.73 -0.52
CA ALA A 105 4.42 -0.48 -0.67
C ALA A 105 4.01 0.56 0.39
N CYS A 106 2.72 0.69 0.66
CA CYS A 106 2.19 1.53 1.76
C CYS A 106 2.78 1.16 3.12
N LYS A 107 2.78 -0.14 3.45
CA LYS A 107 3.38 -0.67 4.68
C LYS A 107 4.87 -0.31 4.77
N ALA A 108 5.62 -0.51 3.68
CA ALA A 108 7.03 -0.17 3.64
C ALA A 108 7.29 1.34 3.84
N VAL A 109 6.45 2.21 3.28
CA VAL A 109 6.51 3.67 3.51
C VAL A 109 6.26 4.00 4.99
N LEU A 110 5.23 3.40 5.61
CA LEU A 110 4.91 3.64 7.02
C LEU A 110 6.03 3.19 7.97
N GLU A 111 6.60 2.01 7.74
CA GLU A 111 7.67 1.45 8.56
C GLU A 111 8.97 2.28 8.48
N ASN A 112 9.18 2.99 7.37
CA ASN A 112 10.39 3.75 7.09
C ASN A 112 10.16 5.26 7.00
N GLN A 113 9.01 5.75 7.47
CA GLN A 113 8.60 7.15 7.34
C GLN A 113 9.62 8.15 7.91
N ALA A 114 10.39 7.74 8.92
CA ALA A 114 11.43 8.57 9.52
C ALA A 114 12.54 8.98 8.53
N ALA A 115 12.74 8.26 7.42
CA ALA A 115 13.72 8.61 6.40
C ALA A 115 13.41 9.93 5.66
N ILE A 116 12.17 10.44 5.78
CA ILE A 116 11.71 11.70 5.16
C ILE A 116 11.08 12.63 6.19
N ALA A 117 10.32 12.07 7.13
CA ALA A 117 9.60 12.82 8.16
C ALA A 117 10.47 13.31 9.34
N SER A 118 11.77 13.03 9.35
CA SER A 118 12.71 13.52 10.39
C SER A 118 13.26 14.90 10.09
#